data_AF-A0A8S4QTE3-F1
#
_entry.id   AF-A0A8S4QTE3-F1
#
_cell.length_a   1.000
_cell.length_b   1.000
_cell.length_c   1.000
_cell.angle_alpha   90.00
_cell.angle_beta   90.00
_cell.angle_gamma   90.00
#
_symmetry.space_group_name_H-M   'P 1'
#
loop_
_entity.id
_entity.type
_entity.pdbx_description
1 polymer ?
#
loop_
_entity_poly.entity_id
_entity_poly.type
_entity_poly.pdbx_seq_one_letter_code
_entity_poly.pdbx_strand_id
1 'polypeptide(L)'
;MVSNKLKQITDISSRPDYIRNDRDQALIEICVTRVTSCVKETGTLEKYCGALVALLESCLHHNLMPVGHLRDEDPPHAKIASDVIACIVLVSFPLQADKETSGNADVMELFLPVAVQFLHKGNREISRHMARYLSLAAVHHAVLLKPHVQTIMDSIMSGNYPLCRILTNLYEVCPEPLEGHVTALVSLLPHAEPVEKSSLFALFEQIAARRPEALKTAIPQLLSYLCPNTTSQSDAGCMCIDLLQ
;
A
#
# COMPACT_ATOMS: atom_id res chain seq x y z
N MET A 1 -16.20 -26.91 0.42
CA MET A 1 -15.71 -27.11 -0.97
C MET A 1 -14.60 -26.11 -1.33
N VAL A 2 -14.84 -24.79 -1.19
CA VAL A 2 -13.85 -23.74 -1.52
C VAL A 2 -12.56 -23.84 -0.69
N SER A 3 -12.62 -24.00 0.63
CA SER A 3 -11.41 -24.15 1.47
C SER A 3 -10.53 -25.35 1.07
N ASN A 4 -11.13 -26.47 0.64
CA ASN A 4 -10.38 -27.62 0.17
C ASN A 4 -9.69 -27.34 -1.17
N LYS A 5 -10.34 -26.54 -2.04
CA LYS A 5 -9.72 -26.10 -3.29
C LYS A 5 -8.58 -25.13 -3.05
N LEU A 6 -8.70 -24.20 -2.10
CA LEU A 6 -7.60 -23.32 -1.70
C LEU A 6 -6.40 -24.10 -1.17
N LYS A 7 -6.62 -25.10 -0.30
CA LYS A 7 -5.53 -25.98 0.15
C LYS A 7 -4.85 -26.73 -0.99
N GLN A 8 -5.63 -27.31 -1.92
CA GLN A 8 -5.08 -27.98 -3.10
C GLN A 8 -4.28 -27.01 -3.99
N ILE A 9 -4.75 -25.78 -4.13
CA ILE A 9 -4.03 -24.74 -4.86
C ILE A 9 -2.69 -24.46 -4.19
N THR A 10 -2.67 -24.23 -2.87
CA THR A 10 -1.45 -24.01 -2.09
C THR A 10 -0.48 -25.19 -2.19
N ASP A 11 -0.97 -26.42 -2.08
CA ASP A 11 -0.13 -27.63 -2.12
C ASP A 11 0.56 -27.80 -3.48
N ILE A 12 -0.14 -27.49 -4.59
CA ILE A 12 0.39 -27.59 -5.95
C ILE A 12 1.33 -26.41 -6.23
N SER A 13 0.95 -25.18 -5.87
CA SER A 13 1.75 -23.98 -6.13
C SER A 13 3.05 -23.93 -5.31
N SER A 14 3.08 -24.61 -4.17
CA SER A 14 4.27 -24.70 -3.31
C SER A 14 5.30 -25.74 -3.78
N ARG A 15 5.00 -26.52 -4.83
CA ARG A 15 5.93 -27.53 -5.36
C ARG A 15 7.15 -26.87 -6.04
N PRO A 16 8.35 -27.45 -5.91
CA PRO A 16 9.56 -26.87 -6.49
C PRO A 16 9.55 -26.86 -8.03
N ASP A 17 8.84 -27.80 -8.67
CA ASP A 17 8.69 -27.91 -10.12
C ASP A 17 7.55 -27.04 -10.69
N TYR A 18 6.72 -26.43 -9.84
CA TYR A 18 5.55 -25.65 -10.26
C TYR A 18 5.91 -24.52 -11.24
N ILE A 19 7.02 -23.81 -11.00
CA ILE A 19 7.50 -22.70 -11.85
C ILE A 19 7.82 -23.16 -13.29
N ARG A 20 8.08 -24.45 -13.50
CA ARG A 20 8.40 -25.04 -14.82
C ARG A 20 7.29 -25.91 -15.39
N ASN A 21 6.17 -26.05 -14.68
CA ASN A 21 5.06 -26.90 -15.08
C ASN A 21 3.87 -26.06 -15.58
N ASP A 22 3.87 -25.75 -16.86
CA ASP A 22 2.85 -24.91 -17.50
C ASP A 22 1.43 -25.46 -17.36
N ARG A 23 1.27 -26.79 -17.29
CA ARG A 23 -0.04 -27.43 -17.10
C ARG A 23 -0.59 -27.12 -15.71
N ASP A 24 0.24 -27.29 -14.68
CA ASP A 24 -0.17 -26.98 -13.32
C ASP A 24 -0.42 -25.47 -13.16
N GLN A 25 0.40 -24.61 -13.76
CA GLN A 25 0.19 -23.15 -13.74
C GLN A 25 -1.16 -22.75 -14.34
N ALA A 26 -1.49 -23.23 -15.55
CA ALA A 26 -2.77 -22.93 -16.21
C ALA A 26 -3.97 -23.46 -15.41
N LEU A 27 -3.86 -24.65 -14.83
CA LEU A 27 -4.91 -25.22 -13.98
C LEU A 27 -5.10 -24.39 -12.70
N ILE A 28 -4.01 -23.96 -12.06
CA ILE A 28 -4.06 -23.15 -10.86
C ILE A 28 -4.64 -21.77 -11.16
N GLU A 29 -4.26 -21.12 -12.24
CA GLU A 29 -4.82 -19.83 -12.67
C GLU A 29 -6.34 -19.92 -12.86
N ILE A 30 -6.82 -20.94 -13.56
CA ILE A 30 -8.27 -21.20 -13.73
C ILE A 30 -8.94 -21.46 -12.38
N CYS A 31 -8.31 -22.26 -11.51
CA CYS A 31 -8.87 -22.58 -10.20
C CYS A 31 -8.96 -21.34 -9.29
N VAL A 32 -7.92 -20.50 -9.26
CA VAL A 32 -7.89 -19.25 -8.50
C VAL A 32 -8.96 -18.30 -9.02
N THR A 33 -9.06 -18.10 -10.34
CA THR A 33 -10.10 -17.27 -10.96
C THR A 33 -11.50 -17.75 -10.56
N ARG A 34 -11.77 -19.06 -10.63
CA ARG A 34 -13.10 -19.60 -10.27
C ARG A 34 -13.40 -19.47 -8.78
N VAL A 35 -12.41 -19.70 -7.92
CA VAL A 35 -12.57 -19.56 -6.47
C VAL A 35 -12.82 -18.10 -6.11
N THR A 36 -12.02 -17.17 -6.62
CA THR A 36 -12.18 -15.73 -6.34
C THR A 36 -13.51 -15.19 -6.87
N SER A 37 -13.94 -15.58 -8.07
CA SER A 37 -15.27 -15.24 -8.59
C SER A 37 -16.39 -15.80 -7.73
N CYS A 38 -16.29 -17.07 -7.30
CA CYS A 38 -17.29 -17.65 -6.39
C CYS A 38 -17.36 -16.90 -5.06
N VAL A 39 -16.22 -16.53 -4.47
CA VAL A 39 -16.17 -15.72 -3.23
C VAL A 39 -16.83 -14.36 -3.43
N LYS A 40 -16.51 -13.67 -4.54
CA LYS A 40 -17.10 -12.38 -4.92
C LYS A 40 -18.62 -12.46 -5.09
N GLU A 41 -19.10 -13.41 -5.89
CA GLU A 41 -20.52 -13.57 -6.20
C GLU A 41 -21.36 -13.99 -4.99
N THR A 42 -20.79 -14.79 -4.09
CA THR A 42 -21.51 -15.29 -2.91
C THR A 42 -21.35 -14.41 -1.67
N GLY A 43 -20.47 -13.41 -1.70
CA GLY A 43 -20.18 -12.55 -0.55
C GLY A 43 -19.60 -13.30 0.65
N THR A 44 -18.90 -14.41 0.43
CA THR A 44 -18.42 -15.31 1.50
C THR A 44 -16.97 -15.07 1.90
N LEU A 45 -16.44 -13.85 1.71
CA LEU A 45 -15.04 -13.52 1.97
C LEU A 45 -14.62 -13.84 3.40
N GLU A 46 -15.38 -13.40 4.40
CA GLU A 46 -15.06 -13.62 5.82
C GLU A 46 -14.79 -15.09 6.14
N LYS A 47 -15.61 -15.99 5.56
CA LYS A 47 -15.51 -17.45 5.75
C LYS A 47 -14.22 -18.04 5.16
N TYR A 48 -13.69 -17.43 4.10
CA TYR A 48 -12.55 -17.97 3.35
C TYR A 48 -11.30 -17.10 3.46
N CYS A 49 -11.37 -15.96 4.15
CA CYS A 49 -10.29 -14.99 4.29
C CYS A 49 -9.01 -15.65 4.80
N GLY A 50 -9.07 -16.40 5.91
CA GLY A 50 -7.88 -17.07 6.45
C GLY A 50 -7.21 -18.03 5.45
N ALA A 51 -7.98 -18.72 4.61
CA ALA A 51 -7.42 -19.61 3.58
C ALA A 51 -6.84 -18.83 2.38
N LEU A 52 -7.42 -17.69 2.04
CA LEU A 52 -6.90 -16.79 1.00
C LEU A 52 -5.61 -16.09 1.46
N VAL A 53 -5.57 -15.64 2.72
CA VAL A 53 -4.38 -15.06 3.35
C VAL A 53 -3.26 -16.10 3.44
N ALA A 54 -3.55 -17.34 3.85
CA ALA A 54 -2.55 -18.40 3.86
C ALA A 54 -1.98 -18.71 2.46
N LEU A 55 -2.80 -18.62 1.41
CA LEU A 55 -2.32 -18.74 0.03
C LEU A 55 -1.40 -17.57 -0.36
N LEU A 56 -1.73 -16.35 0.05
CA LEU A 56 -0.87 -15.18 -0.15
C LEU A 56 0.46 -15.30 0.59
N GLU A 57 0.43 -15.76 1.83
CA GLU A 57 1.63 -16.04 2.61
C GLU A 57 2.51 -17.10 1.93
N SER A 58 1.92 -18.16 1.39
CA SER A 58 2.65 -19.13 0.56
C SER A 58 3.31 -18.43 -0.64
N CYS A 59 2.60 -17.55 -1.36
CA CYS A 59 3.19 -16.78 -2.46
C CYS A 59 4.36 -15.89 -2.01
N LEU A 60 4.34 -15.33 -0.80
CA LEU A 60 5.46 -14.52 -0.26
C LEU A 60 6.76 -15.32 -0.09
N HIS A 61 6.71 -16.65 0.00
CA HIS A 61 7.89 -17.50 0.09
C HIS A 61 8.57 -17.75 -1.27
N HIS A 62 7.95 -17.32 -2.36
CA HIS A 62 8.47 -17.46 -3.73
C HIS A 62 8.96 -16.13 -4.30
N ASN A 63 9.75 -16.19 -5.37
CA ASN A 63 10.20 -14.99 -6.07
C ASN A 63 9.03 -14.37 -6.85
N LEU A 64 8.66 -13.15 -6.48
CA LEU A 64 7.58 -12.39 -7.11
C LEU A 64 8.08 -11.40 -8.16
N MET A 65 9.40 -11.24 -8.30
CA MET A 65 9.97 -10.31 -9.28
C MET A 65 9.75 -10.85 -10.70
N PRO A 66 9.36 -9.97 -11.66
CA PRO A 66 9.26 -10.33 -13.07
C PRO A 66 10.54 -10.98 -13.59
N VAL A 67 10.41 -12.04 -14.39
CA VAL A 67 11.57 -12.81 -14.87
C VAL A 67 12.07 -12.22 -16.19
N GLY A 68 13.08 -11.34 -16.10
CA GLY A 68 13.86 -10.83 -17.23
C GLY A 68 13.61 -9.36 -17.57
N HIS A 69 14.67 -8.65 -17.99
CA HIS A 69 14.63 -7.21 -18.30
C HIS A 69 13.80 -6.82 -19.54
N LEU A 70 13.25 -7.78 -20.28
CA LEU A 70 12.56 -7.59 -21.56
C LEU A 70 11.17 -8.24 -21.62
N ARG A 71 10.77 -8.99 -20.59
CA ARG A 71 9.45 -9.63 -20.51
C ARG A 71 8.84 -9.21 -19.18
N ASP A 72 7.85 -8.33 -19.23
CA ASP A 72 6.93 -8.03 -18.12
C ASP A 72 6.03 -9.26 -17.80
N GLU A 73 6.58 -10.48 -17.85
CA GLU A 73 5.86 -11.69 -17.48
C GLU A 73 6.02 -11.92 -15.99
N ASP A 74 4.93 -11.65 -15.27
CA ASP A 74 4.82 -11.95 -13.85
C ASP A 74 5.00 -13.47 -13.62
N PRO A 75 5.81 -13.87 -12.62
CA PRO A 75 5.91 -15.26 -12.22
C PRO A 75 4.54 -15.79 -11.77
N PRO A 76 4.32 -17.11 -11.81
CA PRO A 76 3.00 -17.68 -11.53
C PRO A 76 2.48 -17.32 -10.12
N HIS A 77 3.37 -17.19 -9.12
CA HIS A 77 3.00 -16.75 -7.77
C HIS A 77 2.58 -15.29 -7.70
N ALA A 78 3.12 -14.41 -8.54
CA ALA A 78 2.71 -13.01 -8.63
C ALA A 78 1.29 -12.89 -9.21
N LYS A 79 0.96 -13.67 -10.25
CA LYS A 79 -0.39 -13.73 -10.81
C LYS A 79 -1.43 -14.22 -9.80
N ILE A 80 -1.12 -15.31 -9.09
CA ILE A 80 -1.99 -15.83 -8.00
C ILE A 80 -2.20 -14.75 -6.94
N ALA A 81 -1.12 -14.10 -6.50
CA ALA A 81 -1.21 -13.05 -5.50
C ALA A 81 -2.12 -11.91 -5.98
N SER A 82 -1.88 -11.37 -7.19
CA SER A 82 -2.68 -10.29 -7.78
C SER A 82 -4.18 -10.61 -7.81
N ASP A 83 -4.56 -11.82 -8.25
CA ASP A 83 -5.98 -12.23 -8.30
C ASP A 83 -6.63 -12.33 -6.91
N VAL A 84 -5.91 -12.91 -5.95
CA VAL A 84 -6.40 -13.07 -4.58
C VAL A 84 -6.49 -11.71 -3.88
N ILE A 85 -5.50 -10.85 -4.06
CA ILE A 85 -5.50 -9.47 -3.57
C ILE A 85 -6.71 -8.73 -4.13
N ALA A 86 -6.89 -8.72 -5.45
CA ALA A 86 -8.03 -8.06 -6.09
C ALA A 86 -9.36 -8.58 -5.56
N CYS A 87 -9.49 -9.90 -5.34
CA CYS A 87 -10.67 -10.49 -4.72
C CYS A 87 -10.94 -9.97 -3.31
N ILE A 88 -9.94 -9.98 -2.42
CA ILE A 88 -10.09 -9.50 -1.05
C ILE A 88 -10.46 -8.02 -1.06
N VAL A 89 -9.73 -7.19 -1.83
CA VAL A 89 -9.95 -5.74 -1.88
C VAL A 89 -11.33 -5.39 -2.43
N LEU A 90 -11.75 -5.99 -3.55
CA LEU A 90 -13.03 -5.68 -4.19
C LEU A 90 -14.24 -6.04 -3.30
N VAL A 91 -14.13 -7.12 -2.52
CA VAL A 91 -15.21 -7.53 -1.62
C VAL A 91 -15.16 -6.76 -0.29
N SER A 92 -13.98 -6.38 0.17
CA SER A 92 -13.80 -5.60 1.40
C SER A 92 -14.15 -4.12 1.22
N PHE A 93 -14.00 -3.58 0.01
CA PHE A 93 -14.29 -2.17 -0.32
C PHE A 93 -15.14 -2.07 -1.58
N PRO A 94 -16.44 -2.41 -1.52
CA PRO A 94 -17.33 -2.29 -2.66
C PRO A 94 -17.43 -0.83 -3.12
N LEU A 95 -17.20 -0.58 -4.42
CA LEU A 95 -17.25 0.73 -5.08
C LEU A 95 -18.66 1.37 -5.09
N GLN A 96 -19.67 0.70 -4.55
CA GLN A 96 -21.02 1.21 -4.37
C GLN A 96 -21.40 1.14 -2.89
N ALA A 97 -21.71 2.32 -2.35
CA ALA A 97 -22.11 2.60 -0.99
C ALA A 97 -23.32 1.77 -0.52
N ASP A 98 -23.44 1.70 0.81
CA ASP A 98 -24.66 1.54 1.63
C ASP A 98 -24.64 0.38 2.63
N LYS A 99 -23.60 -0.45 2.65
CA LYS A 99 -23.41 -1.40 3.76
C LYS A 99 -22.07 -1.20 4.42
N GLU A 100 -22.09 -0.52 5.56
CA GLU A 100 -21.17 -0.79 6.67
C GLU A 100 -21.20 -2.30 6.92
N THR A 101 -20.29 -3.02 6.28
CA THR A 101 -20.22 -4.47 6.40
C THR A 101 -19.36 -4.72 7.63
N SER A 102 -20.05 -4.89 8.76
CA SER A 102 -19.49 -5.05 10.10
C SER A 102 -18.55 -6.26 10.28
N GLY A 103 -18.37 -7.10 9.27
CA GLY A 103 -17.39 -8.19 9.28
C GLY A 103 -16.09 -7.92 8.49
N ASN A 104 -15.85 -6.68 8.06
CA ASN A 104 -14.58 -6.31 7.43
C ASN A 104 -13.40 -6.29 8.43
N ALA A 105 -13.63 -5.97 9.70
CA ALA A 105 -12.54 -5.79 10.67
C ALA A 105 -11.66 -7.05 10.82
N ASP A 106 -12.26 -8.24 10.97
CA ASP A 106 -11.52 -9.51 11.09
C ASP A 106 -10.73 -9.83 9.81
N VAL A 107 -11.31 -9.51 8.65
CA VAL A 107 -10.65 -9.68 7.34
C VAL A 107 -9.45 -8.75 7.22
N MET A 108 -9.59 -7.50 7.65
CA MET A 108 -8.52 -6.50 7.62
C MET A 108 -7.40 -6.86 8.61
N GLU A 109 -7.73 -7.36 9.80
CA GLU A 109 -6.74 -7.79 10.79
C GLU A 109 -5.85 -8.93 10.26
N LEU A 110 -6.43 -9.87 9.52
CA LEU A 110 -5.68 -10.96 8.87
C LEU A 110 -4.90 -10.48 7.64
N PHE A 111 -5.48 -9.61 6.82
CA PHE A 111 -4.92 -9.27 5.53
C PHE A 111 -3.87 -8.14 5.57
N LEU A 112 -4.04 -7.12 6.44
CA LEU A 112 -3.16 -5.95 6.47
C LEU A 112 -1.67 -6.29 6.72
N PRO A 113 -1.31 -7.19 7.67
CA PRO A 113 0.09 -7.55 7.89
C PRO A 113 0.72 -8.22 6.66
N VAL A 114 -0.06 -9.01 5.92
CA VAL A 114 0.38 -9.66 4.68
C VAL A 114 0.51 -8.63 3.55
N ALA A 115 -0.45 -7.72 3.41
CA ALA A 115 -0.43 -6.63 2.44
C ALA A 115 0.83 -5.76 2.58
N VAL A 116 1.21 -5.41 3.81
CA VAL A 116 2.44 -4.66 4.10
C VAL A 116 3.69 -5.42 3.65
N GLN A 117 3.75 -6.74 3.83
CA GLN A 117 4.89 -7.55 3.38
C GLN A 117 5.05 -7.55 1.86
N PHE A 118 3.96 -7.50 1.10
CA PHE A 118 4.01 -7.42 -0.37
C PHE A 118 4.65 -6.13 -0.88
N LEU A 119 4.65 -5.02 -0.12
CA LEU A 119 5.29 -3.76 -0.52
C LEU A 119 6.81 -3.93 -0.78
N HIS A 120 7.46 -4.86 -0.09
CA HIS A 120 8.92 -5.04 -0.15
C HIS A 120 9.37 -6.27 -0.95
N LYS A 121 8.46 -6.99 -1.62
CA LYS A 121 8.80 -8.22 -2.37
C LYS A 121 9.31 -7.98 -3.79
N GLY A 122 9.48 -6.73 -4.22
CA GLY A 122 10.16 -6.37 -5.46
C GLY A 122 9.30 -6.36 -6.73
N ASN A 123 8.05 -6.84 -6.68
CA ASN A 123 7.11 -6.65 -7.78
C ASN A 123 6.48 -5.24 -7.71
N ARG A 124 6.86 -4.36 -8.63
CA ARG A 124 6.43 -2.95 -8.63
C ARG A 124 4.92 -2.79 -8.83
N GLU A 125 4.30 -3.67 -9.61
CA GLU A 125 2.87 -3.60 -9.88
C GLU A 125 2.05 -4.04 -8.66
N ILE A 126 2.40 -5.17 -8.06
CA ILE A 126 1.78 -5.63 -6.81
C ILE A 126 1.99 -4.60 -5.70
N SER A 127 3.19 -4.07 -5.56
CA SER A 127 3.49 -3.01 -4.58
C SER A 127 2.60 -1.78 -4.78
N ARG A 128 2.39 -1.35 -6.03
CA ARG A 128 1.51 -0.21 -6.35
C ARG A 128 0.03 -0.52 -6.04
N HIS A 129 -0.44 -1.72 -6.33
CA HIS A 129 -1.79 -2.16 -5.97
C HIS A 129 -1.98 -2.19 -4.45
N MET A 130 -1.00 -2.72 -3.73
CA MET A 130 -0.97 -2.72 -2.27
C MET A 130 -0.96 -1.31 -1.69
N ALA A 131 -0.14 -0.43 -2.25
CA ALA A 131 -0.08 0.96 -1.81
C ALA A 131 -1.44 1.66 -1.94
N ARG A 132 -2.12 1.51 -3.08
CA ARG A 132 -3.46 2.08 -3.30
C ARG A 132 -4.48 1.50 -2.33
N TYR A 133 -4.42 0.20 -2.08
CA TYR A 133 -5.31 -0.47 -1.15
C TYR A 133 -5.08 0.00 0.30
N LEU A 134 -3.83 0.02 0.76
CA LEU A 134 -3.49 0.49 2.10
C LEU A 134 -3.91 1.95 2.29
N SER A 135 -3.82 2.78 1.24
CA SER A 135 -4.34 4.15 1.24
C SER A 135 -5.85 4.25 1.44
N LEU A 136 -6.61 3.24 1.03
CA LEU A 136 -8.04 3.16 1.33
C LEU A 136 -8.30 2.58 2.72
N ALA A 137 -7.60 1.51 3.09
CA ALA A 137 -7.75 0.85 4.39
C ALA A 137 -7.39 1.79 5.56
N ALA A 138 -6.41 2.67 5.38
CA ALA A 138 -6.00 3.64 6.40
C ALA A 138 -7.13 4.61 6.82
N VAL A 139 -8.10 4.89 5.94
CA VAL A 139 -9.22 5.79 6.27
C VAL A 139 -10.11 5.22 7.37
N HIS A 140 -10.29 3.89 7.39
CA HIS A 140 -11.18 3.22 8.34
C HIS A 140 -10.42 2.46 9.44
N HIS A 141 -9.18 2.03 9.16
CA HIS A 141 -8.43 1.10 10.00
C HIS A 141 -6.98 1.53 10.25
N ALA A 142 -6.72 2.85 10.35
CA ALA A 142 -5.40 3.39 10.67
C ALA A 142 -4.74 2.75 11.90
N VAL A 143 -5.54 2.35 12.91
CA VAL A 143 -5.05 1.72 14.14
C VAL A 143 -4.33 0.40 13.89
N LEU A 144 -4.79 -0.40 12.93
CA LEU A 144 -4.17 -1.68 12.57
C LEU A 144 -2.83 -1.51 11.85
N LEU A 145 -2.58 -0.33 11.26
CA LEU A 145 -1.33 -0.02 10.54
C LEU A 145 -0.22 0.53 11.46
N LYS A 146 -0.53 0.86 12.72
CA LYS A 146 0.44 1.37 13.71
C LYS A 146 1.73 0.55 13.83
N PRO A 147 1.72 -0.80 13.94
CA PRO A 147 2.96 -1.57 14.04
C PRO A 147 3.79 -1.58 12.74
N HIS A 148 3.18 -1.17 11.62
CA HIS A 148 3.77 -1.24 10.29
C HIS A 148 4.21 0.13 9.74
N VAL A 149 4.15 1.20 10.53
CA VAL A 149 4.47 2.57 10.09
C VAL A 149 5.88 2.66 9.51
N GLN A 150 6.89 2.05 10.16
CA GLN A 150 8.27 2.06 9.64
C GLN A 150 8.37 1.37 8.28
N THR A 151 7.72 0.22 8.13
CA THR A 151 7.68 -0.51 6.86
C THR A 151 7.00 0.29 5.75
N ILE A 152 5.94 1.04 6.07
CA ILE A 152 5.27 1.95 5.12
C ILE A 152 6.20 3.11 4.75
N MET A 153 6.92 3.69 5.71
CA MET A 153 7.88 4.76 5.50
C MET A 153 9.03 4.32 4.60
N ASP A 154 9.64 3.16 4.85
CA ASP A 154 10.69 2.59 4.01
C ASP A 154 10.22 2.39 2.56
N SER A 155 8.98 1.93 2.40
CA SER A 155 8.34 1.75 1.10
C SER A 155 8.13 3.08 0.37
N ILE A 156 7.72 4.13 1.07
CA ILE A 156 7.59 5.50 0.52
C ILE A 156 8.95 6.01 0.04
N MET A 157 9.99 5.87 0.88
CA MET A 157 11.36 6.28 0.54
C MET A 157 11.93 5.50 -0.65
N SER A 158 11.46 4.26 -0.85
CA SER A 158 11.79 3.42 -2.01
C SER A 158 11.02 3.79 -3.29
N GLY A 159 10.17 4.82 -3.25
CA GLY A 159 9.45 5.36 -4.42
C GLY A 159 7.98 4.94 -4.54
N ASN A 160 7.38 4.32 -3.52
CA ASN A 160 5.95 4.03 -3.50
C ASN A 160 5.14 5.24 -3.00
N TYR A 161 5.19 6.36 -3.74
CA TYR A 161 4.54 7.62 -3.37
C TYR A 161 3.03 7.56 -3.11
N PRO A 162 2.22 6.66 -3.71
CA PRO A 162 0.79 6.58 -3.38
C PRO A 162 0.47 6.32 -1.90
N LEU A 163 1.44 5.78 -1.14
CA LEU A 163 1.35 5.60 0.31
C LEU A 163 1.40 6.94 1.08
N CYS A 164 1.84 8.05 0.49
CA CYS A 164 1.84 9.37 1.13
C CYS A 164 0.44 9.79 1.61
N ARG A 165 -0.62 9.28 0.96
CA ARG A 165 -2.02 9.51 1.33
C ARG A 165 -2.40 8.92 2.70
N ILE A 166 -1.65 7.92 3.16
CA ILE A 166 -1.87 7.25 4.45
C ILE A 166 -1.33 8.07 5.61
N LEU A 167 -0.32 8.92 5.35
CA LEU A 167 0.48 9.56 6.40
C LEU A 167 -0.35 10.45 7.33
N THR A 168 -1.35 11.19 6.81
CA THR A 168 -2.26 12.01 7.62
C THR A 168 -3.07 11.15 8.59
N ASN A 169 -3.66 10.05 8.11
CA ASN A 169 -4.39 9.09 8.95
C ASN A 169 -3.47 8.41 9.98
N LEU A 170 -2.22 8.11 9.62
CA LEU A 170 -1.24 7.56 10.57
C LEU A 170 -0.80 8.57 11.61
N TYR A 171 -0.72 9.86 11.26
CA TYR A 171 -0.32 10.92 12.18
C TYR A 171 -1.31 11.10 13.35
N GLU A 172 -2.60 10.88 13.09
CA GLU A 172 -3.63 10.89 14.14
C GLU A 172 -3.40 9.79 15.18
N VAL A 173 -2.94 8.61 14.75
CA VAL A 173 -2.78 7.42 15.60
C VAL A 173 -1.37 7.27 16.18
N CYS A 174 -0.33 7.65 15.42
CA CYS A 174 1.07 7.45 15.75
C CYS A 174 1.96 8.57 15.15
N PRO A 175 2.01 9.76 15.78
CA PRO A 175 2.73 10.92 15.25
C PRO A 175 4.26 10.82 15.36
N GLU A 176 4.76 10.23 16.44
CA GLU A 176 6.19 10.16 16.79
C GLU A 176 7.12 9.71 15.64
N PRO A 177 6.85 8.59 14.92
CA PRO A 177 7.71 8.17 13.82
C PRO A 177 7.64 9.09 12.60
N LEU A 178 6.52 9.78 12.35
CA LEU A 178 6.42 10.71 11.24
C LEU A 178 7.16 12.01 11.53
N GLU A 179 7.06 12.53 12.75
CA GLU A 179 7.77 13.74 13.20
C GLU A 179 9.29 13.59 13.06
N GLY A 180 9.84 12.41 13.34
CA GLY A 180 11.27 12.12 13.19
C GLY A 180 11.76 12.10 11.73
N HIS A 181 10.86 11.90 10.75
CA HIS A 181 11.20 11.76 9.33
C HIS A 181 10.75 12.94 8.46
N VAL A 182 10.38 14.07 9.07
CA VAL A 182 9.86 15.25 8.34
C VAL A 182 10.81 15.73 7.24
N THR A 183 12.12 15.79 7.51
CA THR A 183 13.13 16.19 6.52
C THR A 183 13.17 15.23 5.32
N ALA A 184 13.11 13.92 5.59
CA ALA A 184 13.05 12.92 4.55
C ALA A 184 11.77 13.05 3.71
N LEU A 185 10.62 13.25 4.35
CA LEU A 185 9.34 13.48 3.66
C LEU A 185 9.34 14.74 2.78
N VAL A 186 9.95 15.83 3.25
CA VAL A 186 10.10 17.06 2.45
C VAL A 186 10.96 16.82 1.21
N SER A 187 12.00 15.99 1.31
CA SER A 187 12.85 15.63 0.16
C SER A 187 12.12 14.82 -0.93
N LEU A 188 10.94 14.27 -0.63
CA LEU A 188 10.10 13.55 -1.60
C LEU A 188 9.26 14.49 -2.47
N LEU A 189 9.02 15.73 -2.02
CA LEU A 189 8.18 16.70 -2.75
C LEU A 189 8.56 16.87 -4.23
N PRO A 190 9.84 16.95 -4.65
CA PRO A 190 10.19 17.08 -6.06
C PRO A 190 9.75 15.89 -6.92
N HIS A 191 9.68 14.70 -6.33
CA HIS A 191 9.45 13.44 -7.04
C HIS A 191 7.99 12.97 -6.99
N ALA A 192 7.19 13.54 -6.09
CA ALA A 192 5.78 13.20 -5.91
C ALA A 192 4.87 13.83 -6.99
N GLU A 193 3.82 13.11 -7.39
CA GLU A 193 2.77 13.67 -8.25
C GLU A 193 1.86 14.64 -7.46
N PRO A 194 0.99 15.43 -8.12
CA PRO A 194 0.20 16.47 -7.45
C PRO A 194 -0.65 15.96 -6.29
N VAL A 195 -1.24 14.77 -6.40
CA VAL A 195 -2.12 14.19 -5.36
C VAL A 195 -1.33 13.84 -4.10
N GLU A 196 -0.14 13.26 -4.28
CA GLU A 196 0.77 12.92 -3.21
C GLU A 196 1.37 14.17 -2.56
N LYS A 197 1.70 15.20 -3.36
CA LYS A 197 2.12 16.52 -2.85
C LYS A 197 1.05 17.13 -1.94
N SER A 198 -0.21 17.17 -2.39
CA SER A 198 -1.31 17.66 -1.56
C SER A 198 -1.44 16.89 -0.25
N SER A 199 -1.23 15.57 -0.28
CA SER A 199 -1.26 14.72 0.92
C SER A 199 -0.10 15.04 1.88
N LEU A 200 1.11 15.26 1.35
CA LEU A 200 2.28 15.66 2.13
C LEU A 200 2.10 17.05 2.75
N PHE A 201 1.55 18.02 2.00
CA PHE A 201 1.25 19.34 2.56
C PHE A 201 0.21 19.29 3.68
N ALA A 202 -0.85 18.49 3.51
CA ALA A 202 -1.84 18.29 4.58
C ALA A 202 -1.20 17.68 5.85
N LEU A 203 -0.25 16.74 5.69
CA LEU A 203 0.52 16.22 6.80
C LEU A 203 1.38 17.32 7.47
N PHE A 204 2.12 18.11 6.69
CA PHE A 204 2.96 19.18 7.24
C PHE A 204 2.14 20.25 7.97
N GLU A 205 0.93 20.54 7.49
CA GLU A 205 -0.02 21.43 8.16
C GLU A 205 -0.44 20.86 9.54
N GLN A 206 -0.78 19.57 9.61
CA GLN A 206 -1.09 18.90 10.88
C GLN A 206 0.10 18.87 11.84
N ILE A 207 1.32 18.68 11.31
CA ILE A 207 2.56 18.73 12.10
C ILE A 207 2.80 20.15 12.61
N ALA A 208 2.65 21.17 11.76
CA ALA A 208 2.80 22.57 12.15
C ALA A 208 1.79 22.97 13.25
N ALA A 209 0.55 22.50 13.15
CA ALA A 209 -0.50 22.77 14.13
C ALA A 209 -0.23 22.10 15.50
N ARG A 210 0.29 20.87 15.51
CA ARG A 210 0.50 20.09 16.74
C ARG A 210 1.87 20.30 17.38
N ARG A 211 2.93 20.36 16.57
CA ARG A 211 4.33 20.46 17.02
C ARG A 211 5.18 21.20 15.98
N PRO A 212 5.12 22.54 15.92
CA PRO A 212 5.84 23.33 14.92
C PRO A 212 7.37 23.18 14.99
N GLU A 213 7.91 22.83 16.16
CA GLU A 213 9.33 22.55 16.36
C GLU A 213 9.87 21.42 15.46
N ALA A 214 9.05 20.40 15.16
CA ALA A 214 9.45 19.30 14.30
C ALA A 214 9.63 19.73 12.83
N LEU A 215 8.97 20.80 12.41
CA LEU A 215 9.04 21.31 11.04
C LEU A 215 10.23 22.27 10.86
N LYS A 216 10.73 22.91 11.92
CA LYS A 216 11.78 23.95 11.85
C LYS A 216 12.99 23.54 11.04
N THR A 217 13.46 22.30 11.20
CA THR A 217 14.62 21.77 10.48
C THR A 217 14.37 21.58 8.98
N ALA A 218 13.12 21.51 8.56
CA ALA A 218 12.72 21.30 7.18
C ALA A 218 12.16 22.57 6.49
N ILE A 219 11.92 23.66 7.23
CA ILE A 219 11.43 24.95 6.69
C ILE A 219 12.28 25.46 5.51
N PRO A 220 13.64 25.49 5.57
CA PRO A 220 14.44 26.00 4.47
C PRO A 220 14.24 25.21 3.17
N GLN A 221 14.09 23.89 3.27
CA GLN A 221 13.83 23.03 2.12
C GLN A 221 12.41 23.23 1.58
N LEU A 222 11.42 23.31 2.46
CA LEU A 222 10.03 23.62 2.07
C LEU A 222 9.93 24.96 1.32
N LEU A 223 10.59 26.00 1.81
CA LEU A 223 10.62 27.31 1.16
C LEU A 223 11.27 27.25 -0.22
N SER A 224 12.34 26.47 -0.38
CA SER A 224 12.97 26.29 -1.70
C SER A 224 12.07 25.61 -2.73
N TYR A 225 11.10 24.80 -2.28
CA TYR A 225 10.14 24.11 -3.15
C TYR A 225 8.85 24.90 -3.38
N LEU A 226 8.42 25.71 -2.41
CA LEU A 226 7.23 26.58 -2.52
C LEU A 226 7.53 27.87 -3.29
N CYS A 227 8.76 28.38 -3.17
CA CYS A 227 9.26 29.55 -3.87
C CYS A 227 10.48 29.15 -4.72
N PRO A 228 10.29 28.38 -5.82
CA PRO A 228 11.36 28.21 -6.78
C PRO A 228 11.71 29.60 -7.31
N ASN A 229 13.00 29.93 -7.39
CA ASN A 229 13.59 31.24 -7.72
C ASN A 229 13.20 31.84 -9.10
N THR A 230 12.05 31.48 -9.67
CA THR A 230 11.49 31.97 -10.93
C THR A 230 10.29 32.89 -10.76
N THR A 231 9.74 33.07 -9.57
CA THR A 231 8.80 34.17 -9.30
C THR A 231 9.61 35.40 -8.92
N SER A 232 9.56 36.41 -9.80
CA SER A 232 10.04 37.77 -9.55
C SER A 232 9.74 38.20 -8.11
N GLN A 233 10.68 38.91 -7.50
CA GLN A 233 10.66 39.45 -6.13
C GLN A 233 9.48 40.41 -5.81
N SER A 234 8.35 40.33 -6.52
CA SER A 234 7.16 41.17 -6.37
C SER A 234 5.90 40.40 -5.96
N ASP A 235 5.98 39.11 -5.63
CA ASP A 235 4.83 38.37 -5.08
C ASP A 235 4.85 38.34 -3.55
N ALA A 236 3.76 38.82 -2.96
CA ALA A 236 3.60 39.05 -1.51
C ALA A 236 3.75 37.78 -0.64
N GLY A 237 3.84 36.59 -1.24
CA GLY A 237 4.13 35.33 -0.55
C GLY A 237 5.57 35.17 -0.07
N CYS A 238 6.53 35.93 -0.61
CA CYS A 238 7.95 35.83 -0.23
C CYS A 238 8.36 36.69 0.99
N MET A 239 7.46 37.54 1.52
CA MET A 239 7.79 38.40 2.68
C MET A 239 7.85 37.65 4.02
N CYS A 240 7.55 36.34 4.06
CA CYS A 240 7.65 35.56 5.30
C CYS A 240 9.09 35.15 5.66
N ILE A 241 10.07 35.37 4.77
CA ILE A 241 11.47 35.02 5.04
C ILE A 241 12.15 36.04 5.96
N ASP A 242 11.71 37.29 5.98
CA ASP A 242 12.31 38.35 6.82
C ASP A 242 11.73 38.42 8.25
N LEU A 243 10.77 37.56 8.62
CA LEU A 243 10.14 37.54 9.95
C LEU A 243 10.62 36.40 10.86
N LEU A 244 11.57 35.57 10.41
CA LEU A 244 12.08 34.41 11.15
C LEU A 244 13.59 34.48 11.47
N GLN A 245 14.22 35.66 11.34
CA GLN A 245 15.50 35.97 12.00
C GLN A 245 15.26 36.64 13.36
#